data_AF-A0A918QFA4-F1
#
_entry.id   AF-A0A918QFA4-F1
#
_cell.length_a   1.000
_cell.length_b   1.000
_cell.length_c   1.000
_cell.angle_alpha   90.00
_cell.angle_beta   90.00
_cell.angle_gamma   90.00
#
_symmetry.space_group_name_H-M   'P 1'
#
loop_
_entity.id
_entity.type
_entity.pdbx_description
1 polymer ?
#
loop_
_entity_poly.entity_id
_entity_poly.type
_entity_poly.pdbx_seq_one_letter_code
_entity_poly.pdbx_strand_id
1 'polypeptide(L)'
;MLAGIVDYGGYFWTSHAVQQMANDSARAAIGGTTAPERLALAQSMFDVQKSEYDFMTPGDLSINLNEQTDTYQVTITFTPDDGSFDLIGALPGMPTTITRTAAVARGGY
;
A
#
# COMPACT_ATOMS: atom_id res chain seq x y z
N MET A 1 -9.89 -20.66 -17.50
CA MET A 1 -8.84 -19.82 -18.10
C MET A 1 -9.11 -18.34 -17.89
N LEU A 2 -10.22 -17.78 -18.41
CA LEU A 2 -10.53 -16.35 -18.24
C LEU A 2 -10.68 -15.92 -16.78
N ALA A 3 -11.38 -16.68 -15.94
CA ALA A 3 -11.56 -16.31 -14.53
C ALA A 3 -10.23 -16.19 -13.77
N GLY A 4 -9.33 -17.17 -13.90
CA GLY A 4 -7.99 -17.07 -13.31
C GLY A 4 -7.16 -15.88 -13.85
N ILE A 5 -7.32 -15.51 -15.12
CA ILE A 5 -6.68 -14.28 -15.65
C ILE A 5 -7.24 -13.03 -14.98
N VAL A 6 -8.55 -12.99 -14.74
CA VAL A 6 -9.21 -11.86 -14.05
C VAL A 6 -8.79 -11.79 -12.59
N ASP A 7 -8.76 -12.91 -11.87
CA ASP A 7 -8.36 -12.95 -10.46
C ASP A 7 -6.89 -12.52 -10.28
N TYR A 8 -5.96 -13.14 -11.00
CA TYR A 8 -4.55 -12.75 -10.94
C TYR A 8 -4.31 -11.34 -11.50
N GLY A 9 -5.03 -10.95 -12.56
CA GLY A 9 -4.96 -9.60 -13.12
C GLY A 9 -5.38 -8.54 -12.10
N GLY A 10 -6.49 -8.79 -11.40
CA GLY A 10 -6.94 -7.97 -10.27
C GLY A 10 -5.89 -7.90 -9.18
N TYR A 11 -5.38 -9.05 -8.73
CA TYR A 11 -4.34 -9.11 -7.70
C TYR A 11 -3.10 -8.28 -8.07
N PHE A 12 -2.59 -8.42 -9.30
CA PHE A 12 -1.42 -7.67 -9.75
C PHE A 12 -1.70 -6.18 -9.87
N TRP A 13 -2.87 -5.80 -10.39
CA TRP A 13 -3.29 -4.41 -10.44
C TRP A 13 -3.36 -3.81 -9.03
N THR A 14 -4.02 -4.47 -8.08
CA THR A 14 -4.08 -4.04 -6.67
C THR A 14 -2.70 -4.04 -6.00
N SER A 15 -1.82 -4.97 -6.33
CA SER A 15 -0.44 -4.97 -5.84
C SER A 15 0.36 -3.76 -6.31
N HIS A 16 0.21 -3.38 -7.58
CA HIS A 16 0.88 -2.20 -8.14
C HIS A 16 0.33 -0.90 -7.56
N ALA A 17 -0.99 -0.84 -7.46
CA ALA A 17 -1.73 0.20 -6.75
C ALA A 17 -1.18 0.46 -5.34
N VAL A 18 -1.12 -0.57 -4.50
CA VAL A 18 -0.61 -0.47 -3.12
C VAL A 18 0.87 -0.02 -3.11
N GLN A 19 1.67 -0.43 -4.10
CA GLN A 19 3.05 0.04 -4.24
C GLN A 19 3.13 1.52 -4.63
N GLN A 20 2.26 1.99 -5.53
CA GLN A 20 2.16 3.41 -5.89
C GLN A 20 1.79 4.24 -4.67
N MET A 21 0.81 3.80 -3.90
CA MET A 21 0.41 4.45 -2.65
C MET A 21 1.59 4.55 -1.68
N ALA A 22 2.34 3.46 -1.48
CA ALA A 22 3.47 3.45 -0.56
C ALA A 22 4.55 4.46 -1.00
N ASN A 23 4.82 4.54 -2.31
CA ASN A 23 5.76 5.50 -2.87
C ASN A 23 5.31 6.95 -2.71
N ASP A 24 4.03 7.24 -2.95
CA ASP A 24 3.50 8.61 -2.88
C ASP A 24 3.40 9.10 -1.43
N SER A 25 2.94 8.26 -0.51
CA SER A 25 2.98 8.55 0.92
C SER A 25 4.42 8.77 1.42
N ALA A 26 5.38 7.94 0.98
CA ALA A 26 6.79 8.14 1.31
C ALA A 26 7.36 9.44 0.74
N ARG A 27 6.99 9.80 -0.50
CA ARG A 27 7.40 11.04 -1.15
C ARG A 27 6.84 12.28 -0.44
N ALA A 28 5.60 12.21 0.03
CA ALA A 28 4.97 13.30 0.76
C ALA A 28 5.62 13.54 2.12
N ALA A 29 6.03 12.47 2.80
CA ALA A 29 6.78 12.55 4.05
C ALA A 29 8.13 13.28 3.92
N ILE A 30 8.69 13.47 2.72
CA ILE A 30 9.97 14.18 2.54
C ILE A 30 9.90 15.61 3.10
N GLY A 31 8.73 16.26 3.04
CA GLY A 31 8.55 17.62 3.55
C GLY A 31 8.60 17.74 5.07
N GLY A 32 8.49 16.63 5.82
CA GLY A 32 8.40 16.65 7.27
C GLY A 32 9.77 16.73 7.94
N THR A 33 9.92 17.70 8.84
CA THR A 33 11.15 17.93 9.60
C THR A 33 11.25 17.01 10.81
N THR A 34 10.11 16.68 11.43
CA THR A 34 10.03 15.80 12.61
C THR A 34 9.32 14.49 12.28
N ALA A 35 9.51 13.46 13.11
CA ALA A 35 8.87 12.15 12.89
C ALA A 35 7.33 12.21 12.89
N PRO A 36 6.67 12.92 13.83
CA PRO A 36 5.22 13.06 13.81
C PRO A 36 4.71 13.81 12.57
N GLU A 37 5.46 14.82 12.11
CA GLU A 37 5.12 15.57 10.90
C GLU A 37 5.21 14.71 9.65
N ARG A 38 6.27 13.90 9.52
CA ARG A 38 6.40 12.93 8.41
C ARG A 38 5.28 11.92 8.38
N LEU A 39 4.91 11.38 9.55
CA LEU A 39 3.76 10.48 9.66
C LEU A 39 2.47 11.18 9.25
N ALA A 40 2.21 12.41 9.72
CA ALA A 40 1.01 13.16 9.35
C ALA A 40 0.92 13.43 7.84
N LEU A 41 2.04 13.77 7.19
CA LEU A 41 2.11 13.97 5.74
C LEU A 41 1.88 12.66 4.97
N ALA A 42 2.51 11.57 5.39
CA ALA A 42 2.31 10.25 4.80
C ALA A 42 0.86 9.78 4.93
N GLN A 43 0.28 9.95 6.12
CA GLN A 43 -1.11 9.62 6.45
C GLN A 43 -2.07 10.45 5.60
N SER A 44 -1.85 11.76 5.47
CA SER A 44 -2.71 12.63 4.66
C SER A 44 -2.74 12.20 3.20
N MET A 45 -1.59 11.85 2.61
CA MET A 45 -1.57 11.35 1.23
C MET A 45 -2.18 9.95 1.11
N PHE A 46 -1.95 9.10 2.11
CA PHE A 46 -2.58 7.79 2.17
C PHE A 46 -4.11 7.89 2.21
N ASP A 47 -4.67 8.80 3.01
CA ASP A 47 -6.12 8.98 3.15
C ASP A 47 -6.76 9.47 1.84
N VAL A 48 -6.07 10.37 1.12
CA VAL A 48 -6.49 10.82 -0.22
C VAL A 48 -6.60 9.62 -1.16
N GLN A 49 -5.55 8.81 -1.26
CA GLN A 49 -5.51 7.65 -2.16
C GLN A 49 -6.46 6.52 -1.71
N LYS A 50 -6.57 6.29 -0.41
CA LYS A 50 -7.48 5.28 0.15
C LYS A 50 -8.92 5.55 -0.29
N SER A 51 -9.35 6.81 -0.29
CA SER A 51 -10.70 7.17 -0.74
C SER A 51 -10.99 6.80 -2.20
N GLU A 52 -9.95 6.81 -3.05
CA GLU A 52 -10.06 6.39 -4.45
C GLU A 52 -10.08 4.85 -4.59
N TYR A 53 -9.32 4.15 -3.75
CA TYR A 53 -9.23 2.68 -3.74
C TYR A 53 -10.42 1.97 -3.12
N ASP A 54 -11.03 2.53 -2.07
CA ASP A 54 -12.22 1.94 -1.41
C ASP A 54 -13.38 1.75 -2.40
N PHE A 55 -13.44 2.53 -3.48
CA PHE A 55 -14.41 2.35 -4.56
C PHE A 55 -14.07 1.18 -5.50
N MET A 56 -12.79 0.86 -5.67
CA MET A 56 -12.33 -0.08 -6.69
C MET A 56 -12.16 -1.52 -6.18
N THR A 57 -11.81 -1.71 -4.91
CA THR A 57 -11.65 -3.05 -4.34
C THR A 57 -12.02 -3.03 -2.84
N PRO A 58 -13.01 -3.82 -2.41
CA PRO A 58 -13.38 -3.90 -1.00
C PRO A 58 -12.27 -4.55 -0.18
N GLY A 59 -11.90 -3.91 0.93
CA GLY A 59 -10.86 -4.37 1.83
C GLY A 59 -10.30 -3.27 2.72
N ASP A 60 -9.49 -3.67 3.67
CA ASP A 60 -8.84 -2.78 4.63
C ASP A 60 -7.46 -2.36 4.15
N LEU A 61 -7.22 -1.05 4.16
CA LEU A 61 -5.91 -0.45 3.92
C LEU A 61 -5.38 0.11 5.23
N SER A 62 -4.09 -0.15 5.49
CA SER A 62 -3.38 0.41 6.64
C SER A 62 -2.01 0.93 6.23
N ILE A 63 -1.57 2.00 6.88
CA ILE A 63 -0.25 2.60 6.70
C ILE A 63 0.55 2.52 8.00
N ASN A 64 1.85 2.26 7.86
CA ASN A 64 2.82 2.32 8.93
C ASN A 64 4.06 3.09 8.43
N LEU A 65 4.53 4.06 9.22
CA LEU A 65 5.81 4.72 8.97
C LEU A 65 6.78 4.31 10.07
N ASN A 66 7.91 3.71 9.67
CA ASN A 66 8.99 3.31 10.54
C ASN A 66 10.23 4.17 10.26
N GLU A 67 10.74 4.85 11.29
CA GLU A 67 11.96 5.65 11.17
C GLU A 67 13.19 4.89 11.65
N GLN A 68 14.24 4.96 10.86
CA GLN A 68 15.58 4.52 11.18
C GLN A 68 16.52 5.74 11.19
N THR A 69 17.77 5.53 11.59
CA THR A 69 18.77 6.61 11.68
C THR A 69 18.94 7.36 10.36
N ASP A 70 19.15 6.61 9.27
CA ASP A 70 19.46 7.18 7.95
C ASP A 70 18.33 7.04 6.93
N THR A 71 17.25 6.34 7.29
CA THR A 71 16.13 6.10 6.38
C THR A 71 14.81 6.17 7.13
N TYR A 72 13.74 6.43 6.41
CA TYR A 72 12.40 6.07 6.90
C TYR A 72 11.72 5.21 5.85
N GLN A 73 10.82 4.35 6.32
CA GLN A 73 10.11 3.37 5.51
C GLN A 73 8.62 3.56 5.71
N VAL A 74 7.89 3.69 4.62
CA VAL A 74 6.42 3.66 4.61
C VAL A 74 5.99 2.31 4.10
N THR A 75 5.25 1.58 4.93
CA THR A 75 4.66 0.28 4.61
C THR A 75 3.15 0.43 4.54
N ILE A 76 2.56 0.01 3.43
CA ILE A 76 1.11 -0.09 3.28
C ILE A 76 0.74 -1.56 3.18
N THR A 77 -0.26 -1.95 3.96
CA THR A 77 -0.84 -3.29 3.91
C THR A 77 -2.29 -3.20 3.51
N PHE A 78 -2.64 -3.94 2.46
CA PHE A 78 -3.99 -4.19 2.03
C PHE A 78 -4.43 -5.60 2.45
N THR A 79 -5.56 -5.69 3.12
CA THR A 79 -6.23 -6.93 3.49
C THR A 79 -7.55 -6.96 2.72
N PRO A 80 -7.68 -7.77 1.66
CA PRO A 80 -8.90 -7.88 0.89
C PRO A 80 -10.05 -8.44 1.75
N ASP A 81 -11.28 -7.99 1.48
CA ASP A 81 -12.48 -8.59 2.07
C ASP A 81 -12.75 -9.99 1.50
N ASP A 82 -13.57 -10.78 2.22
CA ASP A 82 -14.02 -12.10 1.78
C ASP A 82 -14.65 -12.03 0.38
N GLY A 83 -14.12 -12.84 -0.55
CA GLY A 83 -14.57 -12.92 -1.94
C GLY A 83 -13.75 -12.06 -2.92
N SER A 84 -12.79 -11.27 -2.45
CA SER A 84 -11.83 -10.58 -3.33
C SER A 84 -10.95 -11.58 -4.08
N PHE A 85 -10.88 -11.46 -5.41
CA PHE A 85 -10.10 -12.33 -6.30
C PHE A 85 -10.49 -13.82 -6.22
N ASP A 86 -11.76 -14.11 -5.91
CA ASP A 86 -12.28 -15.46 -5.66
C ASP A 86 -13.27 -15.93 -6.74
N LEU A 87 -13.14 -15.47 -8.00
CA LEU A 87 -14.11 -15.83 -9.06
C LEU A 87 -14.22 -17.34 -9.31
N ILE A 88 -13.18 -18.10 -8.97
CA ILE A 88 -13.13 -19.57 -9.14
C ILE A 88 -12.71 -20.33 -7.88
N GLY A 89 -12.81 -19.72 -6.70
CA GLY A 89 -12.30 -20.32 -5.48
C GLY A 89 -10.83 -19.96 -5.22
N ALA A 90 -10.39 -20.22 -3.98
CA ALA A 90 -9.05 -19.91 -3.51
C ALA A 90 -7.96 -20.43 -4.47
N LEU A 91 -7.22 -19.49 -5.05
CA LEU A 91 -6.17 -19.80 -6.01
C LEU A 91 -4.90 -20.30 -5.29
N PRO A 92 -4.22 -21.33 -5.82
CA PRO A 92 -3.01 -21.85 -5.19
C PRO A 92 -1.91 -20.77 -5.13
N GLY A 93 -1.35 -20.56 -3.94
CA GLY A 93 -0.19 -19.69 -3.74
C GLY A 93 -0.49 -18.18 -3.77
N MET A 94 -1.76 -17.78 -3.84
CA MET A 94 -2.12 -16.37 -3.76
C MET A 94 -2.06 -15.90 -2.29
N PRO A 95 -1.28 -14.84 -1.98
CA PRO A 95 -1.23 -14.29 -0.64
C PRO A 95 -2.57 -13.68 -0.23
N THR A 96 -2.94 -13.85 1.04
CA THR A 96 -4.16 -13.29 1.63
C THR A 96 -4.06 -11.80 1.92
N THR A 97 -2.86 -11.23 1.90
CA THR A 97 -2.59 -9.80 2.09
C THR A 97 -1.56 -9.31 1.10
N ILE A 98 -1.63 -8.02 0.79
CA ILE A 98 -0.68 -7.33 -0.07
C ILE A 98 0.03 -6.28 0.77
N THR A 99 1.31 -6.51 1.06
CA THR A 99 2.16 -5.55 1.77
C THR A 99 3.22 -4.98 0.83
N ARG A 100 3.34 -3.66 0.78
CA ARG A 100 4.35 -2.95 -0.02
C ARG A 100 5.03 -1.89 0.83
N THR A 101 6.32 -1.72 0.59
CA THR A 101 7.16 -0.80 1.36
C THR A 101 7.92 0.11 0.40
N ALA A 102 8.01 1.38 0.76
CA ALA A 102 8.87 2.38 0.12
C ALA A 102 9.81 2.96 1.16
N ALA A 103 11.10 3.06 0.83
CA ALA A 103 12.12 3.60 1.72
C ALA A 103 12.71 4.87 1.13
N VAL A 104 12.95 5.86 1.99
CA VAL A 104 13.58 7.13 1.63
C VAL A 104 14.79 7.35 2.52
N ALA A 105 15.94 7.64 1.90
CA ALA A 105 17.14 8.03 2.62
C ALA A 105 17.01 9.46 3.14
N ARG A 106 17.35 9.67 4.40
CA ARG A 106 17.52 10.98 5.00
C ARG A 106 18.92 11.44 4.58
N GLY A 107 19.01 12.61 3.93
CA GLY A 107 20.31 13.17 3.55
C GLY A 107 21.24 13.21 4.76
N GLY A 108 22.43 12.63 4.64
CA GLY A 108 23.42 12.66 5.70
C GLY A 108 23.86 14.10 5.97
N TYR A 109 23.78 14.50 7.23
CA TYR A 109 24.40 15.73 7.75
C TYR A 109 25.59 15.34 8.62
#